data_AF-A0A3A0CZU5-F1
#
_entry.id   AF-A0A3A0CZU5-F1
#
_cell.length_a   1.000
_cell.length_b   1.000
_cell.length_c   1.000
_cell.angle_alpha   90.00
_cell.angle_beta   90.00
_cell.angle_gamma   90.00
#
_symmetry.space_group_name_H-M   'P 1'
#
loop_
_entity.id
_entity.type
_entity.pdbx_description
1 polymer ?
#
loop_
_entity_poly.entity_id
_entity_poly.type
_entity_poly.pdbx_seq_one_letter_code
_entity_poly.pdbx_strand_id
1 'polypeptide(L)'
;MECNHELETQLMHLAAYLRSELGYQSESPGSLRRQVEENVQMIRTIDETLRGRGEELGLVGWMMVLRRTWIAMVALVGTALGYALNDVVEAIGAMPPAISQ
;
A
#
# COMPACT_ATOMS: atom_id res chain seq x y z
N MET A 1 36.49 -51.63 4.04
CA MET A 1 36.45 -50.19 3.68
C MET A 1 35.06 -49.58 3.86
N GLU A 2 33.97 -50.36 3.90
CA GLU A 2 32.59 -49.85 4.09
C GLU A 2 32.31 -49.28 5.49
N CYS A 3 32.92 -49.83 6.55
CA CYS A 3 32.69 -49.39 7.94
C CYS A 3 33.12 -47.93 8.22
N ASN A 4 34.14 -47.41 7.53
CA ASN A 4 34.54 -46.00 7.67
C ASN A 4 33.54 -45.04 7.00
N HIS A 5 32.89 -45.48 5.92
CA HIS A 5 31.97 -44.63 5.17
C HIS A 5 30.62 -44.49 5.90
N GLU A 6 30.20 -45.56 6.58
CA GLU A 6 29.02 -45.57 7.45
C GLU A 6 29.23 -44.70 8.70
N LEU A 7 30.45 -44.66 9.23
CA LEU A 7 30.82 -43.79 10.35
C LEU A 7 30.85 -42.30 9.93
N GLU A 8 31.39 -41.98 8.76
CA GLU A 8 31.40 -40.61 8.23
C GLU A 8 30.00 -40.06 7.98
N THR A 9 29.11 -40.90 7.44
CA THR A 9 27.72 -40.51 7.17
C THR A 9 26.94 -40.28 8.45
N GLN A 10 27.13 -41.12 9.48
CA GLN A 10 26.53 -40.90 10.80
C GLN A 10 27.06 -39.62 11.48
N LEU A 11 28.35 -39.32 11.34
CA LEU A 11 28.94 -38.08 11.86
C LEU A 11 28.36 -36.83 11.17
N MET A 12 28.14 -36.88 9.86
CA MET A 12 27.49 -35.78 9.14
C MET A 12 26.04 -35.56 9.60
N HIS A 13 25.28 -36.64 9.80
CA HIS A 13 23.91 -36.53 10.30
C HIS A 13 23.84 -36.00 11.73
N LEU A 14 24.76 -36.41 12.61
CA LEU A 14 24.85 -35.90 13.97
C LEU A 14 25.22 -34.40 13.98
N ALA A 15 26.17 -33.99 13.15
CA ALA A 15 26.56 -32.59 13.02
C ALA A 15 25.42 -31.71 12.47
N ALA A 16 24.66 -32.23 11.49
CA ALA A 16 23.49 -31.54 10.95
C ALA A 16 22.37 -31.40 11.99
N TYR A 17 22.10 -32.46 12.77
CA TYR A 17 21.09 -32.45 13.81
C TYR A 17 21.45 -31.49 14.96
N LEU A 18 22.70 -31.51 15.43
CA LEU A 18 23.19 -30.56 16.44
C LEU A 18 23.10 -29.11 15.95
N ARG A 19 23.36 -28.87 14.66
CA ARG A 19 23.23 -27.55 14.04
C ARG A 19 21.78 -27.07 14.01
N SER A 20 20.81 -27.96 13.79
CA SER A 20 19.38 -27.60 13.85
C SER A 20 18.88 -27.38 15.27
N GLU A 21 19.30 -28.19 16.25
CA GLU A 21 18.88 -28.09 17.66
C GLU A 21 19.46 -26.85 18.35
N LEU A 22 20.68 -26.46 18.00
CA LEU A 22 21.30 -25.23 18.51
C LEU A 22 20.72 -23.95 17.89
N GLY A 23 19.66 -24.04 17.08
CA GLY A 23 19.07 -22.90 16.40
C GLY A 23 20.00 -22.26 15.36
N TYR A 24 21.08 -22.96 14.98
CA TYR A 24 21.93 -22.62 13.85
C TYR A 24 21.20 -22.99 12.55
N GLN A 25 19.98 -22.49 12.38
CA GLN A 25 19.44 -22.20 11.06
C GLN A 25 20.31 -21.08 10.48
N SER A 26 21.50 -21.44 10.03
CA SER A 26 22.23 -20.63 9.08
C SER A 26 21.48 -20.73 7.75
N GLU A 27 20.35 -20.03 7.63
CA GLU A 27 20.23 -19.20 6.44
C GLU A 27 21.53 -18.39 6.43
N SER A 28 22.41 -18.68 5.46
CA SER A 28 23.77 -18.15 5.26
C SER A 28 24.25 -17.02 6.20
N PRO A 29 25.46 -17.07 6.78
CA PRO A 29 26.01 -15.91 7.51
C PRO A 29 25.95 -14.64 6.63
N GLY A 30 25.00 -13.76 6.94
CA GLY A 30 24.59 -12.64 6.08
C GLY A 30 23.09 -12.52 5.82
N SER A 31 22.27 -13.54 6.09
CA SER A 31 20.81 -13.51 5.91
C SER A 31 20.13 -12.47 6.80
N LEU A 32 20.47 -12.42 8.08
CA LEU A 32 19.97 -11.42 9.02
C LEU A 32 20.38 -10.01 8.59
N ARG A 33 21.63 -9.83 8.16
CA ARG A 33 22.11 -8.53 7.67
C ARG A 33 21.36 -8.11 6.41
N ARG A 34 21.10 -9.05 5.50
CA ARG A 34 20.33 -8.82 4.28
C ARG A 34 18.87 -8.50 4.56
N GLN A 35 18.21 -9.25 5.44
CA GLN A 35 16.82 -8.98 5.86
C GLN A 35 16.70 -7.61 6.56
N VAL A 36 17.66 -7.24 7.40
CA VAL A 36 17.69 -5.92 8.03
C VAL A 36 17.87 -4.83 6.98
N GLU A 37 18.75 -5.02 6.00
CA GLU A 37 18.97 -4.05 4.92
C GLU A 37 17.74 -3.91 4.00
N GLU A 38 17.08 -5.02 3.67
CA GLU A 38 15.81 -5.05 2.93
C GLU A 38 14.69 -4.34 3.70
N ASN A 39 14.57 -4.59 5.01
CA ASN A 39 13.60 -3.90 5.86
C ASN A 39 13.88 -2.40 5.98
N VAL A 40 15.14 -2.00 6.11
CA VAL A 40 15.52 -0.58 6.15
C VAL A 40 15.20 0.12 4.82
N GLN A 41 15.44 -0.54 3.69
CA GLN A 41 15.04 -0.03 2.38
C GLN A 41 13.52 0.09 2.25
N MET A 42 12.77 -0.92 2.69
CA MET A 42 11.30 -0.88 2.69
C MET A 42 10.77 0.29 3.53
N ILE A 43 11.31 0.49 4.74
CA ILE A 43 10.90 1.59 5.63
C ILE A 43 11.20 2.95 4.98
N ARG A 44 12.35 3.12 4.32
CA ARG A 44 12.66 4.36 3.59
C ARG A 44 11.66 4.61 2.46
N THR A 45 11.32 3.60 1.68
CA THR A 45 10.31 3.75 0.61
C THR A 45 8.96 4.17 1.17
N ILE A 46 8.55 3.61 2.31
CA ILE A 46 7.30 3.99 3.00
C ILE A 46 7.38 5.44 3.48
N ASP A 47 8.47 5.86 4.10
CA ASP A 47 8.62 7.24 4.60
C ASP A 47 8.63 8.25 3.45
N GLU A 48 9.32 7.95 2.34
CA GLU A 48 9.29 8.74 1.11
C GLU A 48 7.86 8.84 0.53
N THR A 49 7.07 7.75 0.57
CA THR A 49 5.68 7.76 0.09
C THR A 49 4.75 8.56 1.00
N LEU A 50 4.95 8.48 2.31
CA LEU A 50 4.12 9.17 3.30
C LEU A 50 4.40 10.67 3.35
N ARG A 51 5.68 11.04 3.40
CA ARG A 51 6.12 12.44 3.53
C ARG A 51 6.24 13.14 2.19
N GLY A 52 6.46 12.38 1.12
CA GLY A 52 6.75 12.90 -0.20
C GLY A 52 8.25 13.10 -0.40
N ARG A 53 8.65 13.29 -1.65
CA ARG A 53 10.04 13.44 -2.05
C ARG A 53 10.25 14.75 -2.77
N GLY A 54 11.12 15.61 -2.22
CA GLY A 54 11.44 16.91 -2.81
C GLY A 54 10.23 17.85 -2.85
N GLU A 55 9.77 18.19 -4.04
CA GLU A 55 8.63 19.09 -4.29
C GLU A 55 7.27 18.36 -4.35
N GLU A 56 7.27 17.03 -4.35
CA GLU A 56 6.04 16.23 -4.39
C GLU A 56 5.45 16.05 -2.99
N LEU A 57 4.17 16.39 -2.84
CA LEU A 57 3.41 16.14 -1.61
C LEU A 57 3.21 14.63 -1.43
N GLY A 58 3.67 14.09 -0.29
CA GLY A 58 3.37 12.72 0.08
C GLY A 58 1.89 12.53 0.45
N LEU A 59 1.53 11.29 0.78
CA LEU A 59 0.17 10.95 1.20
C LEU A 59 -0.34 11.82 2.35
N VAL A 60 0.51 12.18 3.31
CA VAL A 60 0.13 13.07 4.42
C VAL A 60 -0.17 14.48 3.93
N GLY A 61 0.61 14.98 2.96
CA GLY A 61 0.38 16.27 2.32
C GLY A 61 -0.96 16.32 1.57
N TRP A 62 -1.23 15.29 0.76
CA TRP A 62 -2.51 15.13 0.07
C TRP A 62 -3.70 15.02 1.03
N MET A 63 -3.54 14.27 2.12
CA MET A 63 -4.57 14.15 3.17
C MET A 63 -4.91 15.51 3.78
N MET A 64 -3.91 16.36 4.04
CA MET A 64 -4.15 17.72 4.54
C MET A 64 -4.86 18.61 3.52
N VAL A 65 -4.43 18.58 2.26
CA VAL A 65 -5.08 19.34 1.18
C VAL A 65 -6.55 18.93 1.07
N LEU A 66 -6.81 17.63 0.97
CA LEU A 66 -8.16 17.10 0.82
C LEU A 66 -9.03 17.44 2.05
N ARG A 67 -8.49 17.32 3.27
CA ARG A 67 -9.18 17.74 4.49
C ARG A 67 -9.54 19.23 4.49
N ARG A 68 -8.73 20.09 3.88
CA ARG A 68 -8.99 21.53 3.82
C ARG A 68 -9.94 21.92 2.70
N THR A 69 -9.90 21.24 1.55
CA THR A 69 -10.62 21.65 0.34
C THR A 69 -11.91 20.88 0.08
N TRP A 70 -12.17 19.74 0.75
CA TRP A 70 -13.34 18.91 0.45
C TRP A 70 -14.68 19.63 0.61
N ILE A 71 -14.85 20.48 1.62
CA ILE A 71 -16.10 21.21 1.84
C ILE A 71 -16.38 22.15 0.66
N ALA A 72 -15.35 22.86 0.21
CA ALA A 72 -15.46 23.75 -0.94
C ALA A 72 -15.78 22.97 -2.22
N MET A 73 -15.14 21.82 -2.42
CA MET A 73 -15.46 20.94 -3.56
C MET A 73 -16.92 20.46 -3.52
N VAL A 74 -17.40 20.00 -2.36
CA VAL A 74 -18.80 19.57 -2.21
C VAL A 74 -19.76 20.73 -2.46
N ALA A 75 -19.45 21.94 -1.98
CA ALA A 75 -20.25 23.12 -2.24
C ALA A 75 -20.30 23.49 -3.73
N LEU A 76 -19.17 23.43 -4.42
CA LEU A 76 -19.09 23.68 -5.87
C LEU A 76 -19.87 22.63 -6.67
N VAL A 77 -19.77 21.35 -6.28
CA VAL A 77 -20.56 20.28 -6.91
C VAL A 77 -22.05 20.45 -6.65
N GLY A 78 -22.42 20.76 -5.40
CA GLY A 78 -23.82 20.97 -5.01
C GLY A 78 -24.45 22.17 -5.72
N THR A 79 -23.71 23.27 -5.87
CA THR A 79 -24.18 24.44 -6.63
C THR A 79 -24.34 24.12 -8.11
N ALA A 80 -23.36 23.45 -8.74
CA ALA A 80 -23.47 23.03 -10.14
C ALA A 80 -24.67 22.10 -10.40
N LEU A 81 -24.89 21.12 -9.52
CA LEU A 81 -26.06 20.24 -9.59
C LEU A 81 -27.37 20.99 -9.34
N GLY A 82 -27.38 21.95 -8.41
CA GLY A 82 -28.53 22.80 -8.14
C GLY A 82 -28.96 23.60 -9.37
N TYR A 83 -28.01 24.20 -10.10
CA TYR A 83 -28.28 24.88 -11.37
C TYR A 83 -28.82 23.91 -12.43
N ALA A 84 -28.16 22.76 -12.62
CA ALA A 84 -28.61 21.78 -13.61
C ALA A 84 -30.04 21.29 -13.35
N LEU A 85 -30.40 21.04 -12.08
CA LEU A 85 -31.76 20.65 -11.70
C LEU A 85 -32.76 21.79 -11.91
N ASN A 86 -32.38 23.03 -11.57
CA ASN A 86 -33.21 24.20 -11.81
C ASN A 86 -33.55 24.37 -13.29
N ASP A 87 -32.55 24.23 -14.18
CA ASP A 87 -32.73 24.33 -15.63
C ASP A 87 -33.68 23.24 -16.17
N VAL A 88 -33.59 22.02 -15.64
CA VAL A 88 -34.50 20.91 -16.00
C VAL A 88 -35.94 21.20 -15.57
N VAL A 89 -36.14 21.72 -14.35
CA VAL A 89 -37.48 22.09 -13.86
C VAL A 89 -38.07 23.22 -14.69
N GLU A 90 -37.27 24.23 -15.02
CA GLU A 90 -37.71 25.34 -15.87
C GLU A 90 -38.09 24.86 -17.28
N ALA A 91 -37.30 23.96 -17.88
CA ALA A 91 -37.62 23.36 -19.17
C ALA A 91 -38.93 22.56 -19.17
N ILE A 92 -39.23 21.86 -18.07
CA ILE A 92 -40.50 21.13 -17.90
C ILE A 92 -41.67 22.09 -17.67
N GLY A 93 -41.49 23.11 -16.82
CA GLY A 93 -42.54 24.09 -16.50
C GLY A 93 -42.89 25.02 -17.67
N ALA A 94 -41.94 25.26 -18.57
CA ALA A 94 -42.14 26.03 -19.80
C ALA A 94 -42.81 25.21 -20.92
N MET A 95 -43.02 23.90 -20.74
CA MET A 95 -43.73 23.08 -21.72
C MET A 95 -45.23 23.41 -21.67
N PRO A 96 -45.82 23.99 -22.73
CA PRO A 96 -47.23 24.35 -22.73
C PRO A 96 -48.10 23.08 -22.58
N PRO A 97 -49.22 23.13 -21.85
CA PRO A 97 -50.11 21.98 -21.76
C PRO A 97 -50.56 21.61 -23.16
N ALA A 98 -50.31 20.36 -23.57
CA ALA A 98 -50.81 19.82 -24.82
C ALA A 98 -52.35 19.91 -24.76
N ILE A 99 -52.90 20.89 -25.47
CA ILE A 99 -54.34 21.08 -25.61
C ILE A 99 -54.88 19.81 -26.26
N SER A 100 -55.68 19.06 -25.50
CA SER A 100 -56.52 17.98 -26.00
C SER A 100 -57.50 18.56 -27.01
N GLN A 101 -57.35 18.20 -28.28
CA GLN A 101 -58.46 18.17 -29.24
C GLN A 101 -58.95 16.73 -29.37
#